data_AF-A0A8H6KB33-F1
#
_entry.id   AF-A0A8H6KB33-F1
#
_cell.length_a   1.000
_cell.length_b   1.000
_cell.length_c   1.000
_cell.angle_alpha   90.00
_cell.angle_beta   90.00
_cell.angle_gamma   90.00
#
_symmetry.space_group_name_H-M   'P 1'
#
loop_
_entity.id
_entity.type
_entity.pdbx_description
1 polymer ?
#
loop_
_entity_poly.entity_id
_entity_poly.type
_entity_poly.pdbx_seq_one_letter_code
_entity_poly.pdbx_strand_id
1 'polypeptide(L)'
;MRSLCVHRPGWHHWRWTSTIPPDYPCKVLNLASGYLRESKSFVLGRLLRDMEAIENRRLSAVEADDYPMKISVFQATFNDRGKSQFSWSRIHLIGIIVTLLQFTLALIPLLVNRSWNVLLITAAGTALVQWTGALPQWSAEKLPHLQRSSQIYAMTSGNGSRDVMVVIGHGRCLDLEALATMSSPRSGRPWEKVEWLSRPGQSDRVEPRFSRRNSSTREAKRGNLWPLQGLPLGFVITQVTFVITCILWLLLLINISASTSVPETWCLLGVGALGMFQNAWLAAAEMEPGLRNIPLKRVEVIKGRKTMDVIMDFHYTYGCGKPLLEEFFPGKLRADEIASWNGDVEQYEERRKEDPERSLSRSEQAERFPKFMYLGQDNLGVVSILSS
;
A
#
# COMPACT_ATOMS: atom_id res chain seq x y z
N MET A 1 -23.38 13.92 -33.68
CA MET A 1 -24.18 14.66 -32.70
C MET A 1 -24.29 13.82 -31.43
N ARG A 2 -24.00 14.45 -30.29
CA ARG A 2 -23.75 13.84 -28.98
C ARG A 2 -25.05 13.30 -28.36
N SER A 3 -25.02 12.06 -27.86
CA SER A 3 -25.95 11.62 -26.82
C SER A 3 -25.25 11.83 -25.46
N LEU A 4 -25.62 12.92 -24.78
CA LEU A 4 -25.19 13.20 -23.42
C LEU A 4 -25.98 12.31 -22.45
N CYS A 5 -25.32 11.34 -21.84
CA CYS A 5 -25.82 10.68 -20.64
C CYS A 5 -25.78 11.69 -19.48
N VAL A 6 -26.96 12.20 -19.13
CA VAL A 6 -27.20 13.06 -17.97
C VAL A 6 -26.96 12.25 -16.69
N HIS A 7 -25.88 12.57 -15.98
CA HIS A 7 -25.66 12.13 -14.61
C HIS A 7 -26.64 12.88 -13.70
N ARG A 8 -27.70 12.21 -13.21
CA ARG A 8 -28.50 12.71 -12.09
C ARG A 8 -27.77 12.35 -10.78
N PRO A 9 -27.42 13.29 -9.91
CA PRO A 9 -26.90 12.98 -8.59
C PRO A 9 -28.07 12.56 -7.69
N GLY A 10 -28.28 11.25 -7.57
CA GLY A 10 -29.27 10.65 -6.68
C GLY A 10 -28.74 10.55 -5.24
N TRP A 11 -29.40 11.26 -4.33
CA TRP A 11 -29.14 11.33 -2.89
C TRP A 11 -29.52 10.06 -2.10
N HIS A 12 -29.16 8.86 -2.58
CA HIS A 12 -29.62 7.58 -2.00
C HIS A 12 -28.55 6.52 -1.71
N HIS A 13 -27.27 6.88 -1.60
CA HIS A 13 -26.23 5.92 -1.20
C HIS A 13 -25.33 6.43 -0.07
N TRP A 14 -25.91 6.70 1.10
CA TRP A 14 -25.18 6.51 2.36
C TRP A 14 -25.11 5.01 2.67
N ARG A 15 -24.45 4.25 1.78
CA ARG A 15 -24.10 2.87 2.09
C ARG A 15 -22.91 2.96 3.03
N TRP A 16 -23.15 2.71 4.32
CA TRP A 16 -22.14 2.50 5.35
C TRP A 16 -21.28 1.27 4.99
N THR A 17 -20.48 1.37 3.94
CA THR A 17 -19.41 0.43 3.69
C THR A 17 -18.34 0.73 4.73
N SER A 18 -18.09 -0.24 5.62
CA SER A 18 -17.28 -0.10 6.84
C SER A 18 -15.78 0.12 6.59
N THR A 19 -15.39 0.62 5.43
CA THR A 19 -13.99 0.80 5.04
C THR A 19 -13.87 2.14 4.31
N ILE A 20 -13.09 3.04 4.90
CA ILE A 20 -12.59 4.25 4.24
C ILE A 20 -12.07 3.84 2.85
N PRO A 21 -12.51 4.50 1.76
CA PRO A 21 -12.01 4.18 0.43
C PRO A 21 -10.48 4.31 0.41
N PRO A 22 -9.78 3.46 -0.36
CA PRO A 22 -8.33 3.57 -0.46
C PRO A 22 -7.94 4.97 -0.98
N ASP A 23 -6.90 5.58 -0.40
CA ASP A 23 -6.38 6.91 -0.78
C ASP A 23 -6.10 7.05 -2.29
N TYR A 24 -5.72 5.95 -2.93
CA TYR A 24 -5.42 5.88 -4.35
C TYR A 24 -6.01 4.57 -4.90
N PRO A 25 -6.73 4.60 -6.04
CA PRO A 25 -7.26 3.39 -6.66
C PRO A 25 -6.12 2.43 -6.96
N CYS A 26 -6.27 1.20 -6.50
CA CYS A 26 -5.23 0.18 -6.64
C CYS A 26 -5.91 -1.16 -6.85
N LYS A 27 -5.55 -1.82 -7.95
CA LYS A 27 -5.88 -3.21 -8.23
C LYS A 27 -4.60 -4.03 -8.08
N VAL A 28 -4.73 -5.20 -7.46
CA VAL A 28 -3.66 -6.20 -7.33
C VAL A 28 -4.05 -7.40 -8.19
N LEU A 29 -3.19 -7.74 -9.13
CA LEU A 29 -3.36 -8.86 -10.04
C LEU A 29 -2.26 -9.87 -9.75
N ASN A 30 -2.62 -11.13 -9.53
CA ASN A 30 -1.63 -12.19 -9.51
C ASN A 30 -1.38 -12.68 -10.93
N LEU A 31 -0.13 -12.54 -11.38
CA LEU A 31 0.25 -12.88 -12.75
C LEU A 31 0.40 -14.39 -12.99
N ALA A 32 0.48 -15.20 -11.93
CA ALA A 32 0.49 -16.66 -12.01
C ALA A 32 -0.93 -17.25 -12.08
N SER A 33 -1.89 -16.69 -11.33
CA SER A 33 -3.27 -17.19 -11.29
C SER A 33 -4.24 -16.44 -12.20
N GLY A 34 -3.88 -15.24 -12.65
CA GLY A 34 -4.77 -14.33 -13.38
C GLY A 34 -5.81 -13.62 -12.51
N TYR A 35 -5.84 -13.86 -11.19
CA TYR A 35 -6.90 -13.32 -10.34
C TYR A 35 -6.67 -11.84 -10.00
N LEU A 36 -7.62 -11.00 -10.40
CA LEU A 36 -7.64 -9.57 -10.14
C LEU A 36 -8.42 -9.25 -8.87
N ARG A 37 -7.87 -8.37 -8.01
CA ARG A 37 -8.54 -7.85 -6.81
C ARG A 37 -8.47 -6.34 -6.74
N GLU A 38 -9.60 -5.71 -6.47
CA GLU A 38 -9.61 -4.32 -6.03
C GLU A 38 -9.11 -4.23 -4.58
N SER A 39 -8.08 -3.42 -4.37
CA SER A 39 -7.46 -3.25 -3.06
C SER A 39 -8.29 -2.33 -2.19
N LYS A 40 -8.61 -2.79 -0.98
CA LYS A 40 -9.16 -1.95 0.11
C LYS A 40 -8.07 -1.47 1.06
N SER A 41 -6.81 -1.81 0.78
CA SER A 41 -5.69 -1.48 1.66
C SER A 41 -5.14 -0.11 1.34
N PHE A 42 -5.26 0.78 2.32
CA PHE A 42 -4.58 2.07 2.37
C PHE A 42 -3.08 1.96 2.08
N VAL A 43 -2.42 0.92 2.58
CA VAL A 43 -0.96 0.73 2.43
C VAL A 43 -0.59 0.46 0.97
N LEU A 44 -1.38 -0.35 0.27
CA LEU A 44 -1.16 -0.66 -1.14
C LEU A 44 -1.45 0.55 -2.03
N GLY A 45 -2.53 1.30 -1.75
CA GLY A 45 -2.85 2.53 -2.48
C GLY A 45 -1.72 3.56 -2.36
N ARG A 46 -1.26 3.85 -1.13
CA ARG A 46 -0.13 4.77 -0.93
C ARG A 46 1.19 4.22 -1.44
N LEU A 47 1.39 2.90 -1.48
CA LEU A 47 2.58 2.31 -2.10
C LEU A 47 2.58 2.61 -3.60
N LEU A 48 1.48 2.31 -4.30
CA LEU A 48 1.37 2.52 -5.74
C LEU A 48 1.55 4.00 -6.10
N ARG A 49 0.83 4.90 -5.41
CA ARG A 49 0.93 6.37 -5.60
C ARG A 49 2.36 6.87 -5.48
N ASP A 50 3.07 6.48 -4.42
CA ASP A 50 4.41 6.98 -4.17
C ASP A 50 5.43 6.38 -5.13
N MET A 51 5.30 5.10 -5.48
CA MET A 51 6.17 4.46 -6.46
C MET A 51 5.99 5.04 -7.86
N GLU A 52 4.75 5.35 -8.24
CA GLU A 52 4.43 6.06 -9.48
C GLU A 52 5.14 7.42 -9.52
N ALA A 53 5.01 8.23 -8.46
CA ALA A 53 5.67 9.54 -8.37
C ALA A 53 7.21 9.43 -8.39
N ILE A 54 7.78 8.49 -7.64
CA ILE A 54 9.24 8.26 -7.59
C ILE A 54 9.78 7.84 -8.96
N GLU A 55 9.11 6.89 -9.63
CA GLU A 55 9.57 6.41 -10.94
C GLU A 55 9.35 7.45 -12.05
N ASN A 56 8.26 8.23 -12.01
CA ASN A 56 8.06 9.36 -12.92
C ASN A 56 9.22 10.36 -12.80
N ARG A 57 9.56 10.78 -11.57
CA ARG A 57 10.67 11.71 -11.32
C ARG A 57 12.02 11.17 -11.80
N ARG A 58 12.27 9.88 -11.59
CA ARG A 58 13.51 9.22 -12.05
C ARG A 58 13.61 9.15 -13.55
N LEU A 59 12.53 8.79 -14.23
CA LEU A 59 12.50 8.68 -15.69
C LEU A 59 12.66 10.05 -16.33
N SER A 60 11.91 11.07 -15.89
CA SER A 60 12.03 12.43 -16.41
C SER A 60 13.42 13.05 -16.24
N ALA A 61 14.21 12.59 -15.27
CA ALA A 61 15.59 13.03 -15.08
C ALA A 61 16.58 12.43 -16.12
N VAL A 62 16.24 11.29 -16.72
CA VAL A 62 17.09 10.59 -17.70
C VAL A 62 16.60 10.81 -19.12
N GLU A 63 15.29 10.73 -19.35
CA GLU A 63 14.64 10.80 -20.66
C GLU A 63 13.30 11.55 -20.56
N ALA A 64 13.09 12.54 -21.42
CA ALA A 64 11.86 13.36 -21.45
C ALA A 64 10.74 12.78 -22.34
N ASP A 65 10.85 11.51 -22.75
CA ASP A 65 9.95 10.90 -23.74
C ASP A 65 8.59 10.56 -23.11
N ASP A 66 7.49 10.96 -23.77
CA ASP A 66 6.13 10.63 -23.33
C ASP A 66 5.84 9.16 -23.61
N TYR A 67 5.18 8.48 -22.66
CA TYR A 67 4.80 7.07 -22.79
C TYR A 67 3.35 6.87 -22.39
N PRO A 68 2.53 6.17 -23.18
CA PRO A 68 1.18 5.80 -22.78
C PRO A 68 1.16 4.74 -21.67
N MET A 69 2.21 3.92 -21.56
CA MET A 69 2.32 2.91 -20.52
C MET A 69 3.79 2.62 -20.17
N LYS A 70 4.07 2.42 -18.89
CA LYS A 70 5.29 1.79 -18.41
C LYS A 70 4.99 0.69 -17.40
N ILE A 71 5.82 -0.35 -17.44
CA ILE A 71 5.83 -1.44 -16.48
C ILE A 71 7.15 -1.35 -15.70
N SER A 72 7.07 -0.99 -14.43
CA SER A 72 8.22 -0.94 -13.53
C SER A 72 8.34 -2.25 -12.76
N VAL A 73 9.44 -2.98 -12.97
CA VAL A 73 9.66 -4.30 -12.38
C VAL A 73 10.53 -4.18 -11.13
N PHE A 74 10.03 -4.73 -10.04
CA PHE A 74 10.67 -4.74 -8.73
C PHE A 74 10.84 -6.18 -8.23
N GLN A 75 11.96 -6.42 -7.58
CA GLN A 75 12.24 -7.65 -6.86
C GLN A 75 12.03 -7.43 -5.36
N ALA A 76 11.27 -8.33 -4.72
CA ALA A 76 11.13 -8.29 -3.28
C ALA A 76 12.42 -8.73 -2.58
N THR A 77 12.84 -7.92 -1.62
CA THR A 77 13.99 -8.20 -0.76
C THR A 77 13.52 -8.71 0.59
N PHE A 78 14.43 -9.28 1.38
CA PHE A 78 14.10 -9.76 2.70
C PHE A 78 13.79 -8.58 3.64
N ASN A 79 12.70 -8.69 4.40
CA ASN A 79 12.37 -7.73 5.46
C ASN A 79 12.94 -8.23 6.80
N ASP A 80 13.95 -7.53 7.30
CA ASP A 80 14.63 -7.78 8.57
C ASP A 80 13.78 -7.39 9.80
N ARG A 81 12.77 -6.52 9.63
CA ARG A 81 11.98 -5.94 10.74
C ARG A 81 10.76 -6.78 11.17
N GLY A 82 10.57 -7.95 10.56
CA GLY A 82 9.48 -8.87 10.91
C GLY A 82 8.08 -8.39 10.50
N LYS A 83 7.05 -8.80 11.26
CA LYS A 83 5.61 -8.59 10.93
C LYS A 83 4.93 -7.47 11.72
N SER A 84 5.51 -7.03 12.83
CA SER A 84 4.83 -6.20 13.83
C SER A 84 5.52 -4.87 14.12
N GLN A 85 6.67 -4.59 13.50
CA GLN A 85 7.46 -3.39 13.79
C GLN A 85 7.38 -2.39 12.65
N PHE A 86 7.32 -1.10 12.99
CA PHE A 86 7.39 0.00 12.03
C PHE A 86 8.84 0.44 11.80
N SER A 87 9.09 0.97 10.61
CA SER A 87 10.41 1.49 10.26
C SER A 87 10.60 2.92 10.76
N TRP A 88 11.66 3.15 11.55
CA TRP A 88 12.12 4.49 11.86
C TRP A 88 12.80 5.14 10.65
N SER A 89 12.49 6.42 10.41
CA SER A 89 12.91 7.16 9.22
C SER A 89 13.07 8.65 9.50
N ARG A 90 13.58 9.39 8.50
CA ARG A 90 13.69 10.87 8.55
C ARG A 90 12.36 11.56 8.85
N ILE A 91 11.24 10.95 8.47
CA ILE A 91 9.90 11.47 8.70
C ILE A 91 9.57 11.48 10.21
N HIS A 92 9.97 10.44 10.94
CA HIS A 92 9.80 10.38 12.39
C HIS A 92 10.67 11.42 13.10
N LEU A 93 11.90 11.64 12.60
CA LEU A 93 12.79 12.68 13.11
C LEU A 93 12.19 14.08 12.91
N ILE A 94 11.66 14.37 11.72
CA ILE A 94 10.95 15.63 11.45
C ILE A 94 9.76 15.77 12.41
N GLY A 95 9.03 14.68 12.65
CA GLY A 95 7.94 14.69 13.61
C GLY A 95 8.38 15.06 15.03
N ILE A 96 9.48 14.49 15.52
CA ILE A 96 10.06 14.87 16.82
C ILE A 96 10.46 16.34 16.84
N ILE A 97 11.14 16.83 15.79
CA ILE A 97 11.59 18.23 15.72
C ILE A 97 10.38 19.18 15.79
N VAL A 98 9.31 18.89 15.05
CA VAL A 98 8.09 19.70 15.10
C VAL A 98 7.43 19.63 16.47
N THR A 99 7.36 18.46 17.10
CA THR A 99 6.85 18.34 18.47
C THR A 99 7.69 19.14 19.47
N LEU A 100 9.02 19.13 19.37
CA LEU A 100 9.90 19.97 20.20
C LEU A 100 9.68 21.47 19.97
N LEU A 101 9.44 21.87 18.71
CA LEU A 101 9.08 23.25 18.38
C LEU A 101 7.73 23.65 18.99
N GLN A 102 6.73 22.75 18.97
CA GLN A 102 5.45 22.96 19.64
C GLN A 102 5.60 23.14 21.15
N PHE A 103 6.42 22.31 21.82
CA PHE A 103 6.70 22.47 23.25
C PHE A 103 7.45 23.77 23.57
N THR A 104 8.38 24.17 22.71
CA THR A 104 9.09 25.46 22.84
C THR A 104 8.11 26.63 22.77
N LEU A 105 7.18 26.63 21.80
CA LEU A 105 6.13 27.65 21.69
C LEU A 105 5.19 27.63 22.90
N ALA A 106 4.82 26.44 23.38
CA ALA A 106 3.96 26.28 24.54
C ALA A 106 4.61 26.71 25.87
N LEU A 107 5.95 26.84 25.91
CA LEU A 107 6.69 27.31 27.08
C LEU A 107 6.69 28.85 27.21
N ILE A 108 6.45 29.59 26.12
CA ILE A 108 6.50 31.06 26.13
C ILE A 108 5.50 31.67 27.14
N PRO A 109 4.20 31.28 27.16
CA PRO A 109 3.25 31.78 28.16
C PRO A 109 3.61 31.42 29.59
N LEU A 110 4.29 30.29 29.81
CA LEU A 110 4.76 29.91 31.13
C LEU A 110 5.83 30.88 31.64
N LEU A 111 6.76 31.30 30.78
CA LEU A 111 7.85 32.19 31.18
C LEU A 111 7.37 33.64 31.33
N VAL A 112 6.48 34.10 30.46
CA VAL A 112 6.02 35.50 30.43
C VAL A 112 4.84 35.74 31.38
N ASN A 113 3.82 34.87 31.33
CA ASN A 113 2.55 35.05 32.02
C ASN A 113 2.44 34.19 33.29
N ARG A 114 3.43 33.32 33.57
CA ARG A 114 3.41 32.32 34.64
C ARG A 114 2.20 31.38 34.56
N SER A 115 1.65 31.20 33.36
CA SER A 115 0.51 30.32 33.13
C SER A 115 0.93 28.98 32.55
N TRP A 116 0.42 27.91 33.15
CA TRP A 116 0.75 26.54 32.74
C TRP A 116 -0.22 25.96 31.71
N ASN A 117 -1.27 26.72 31.35
CA ASN A 117 -2.40 26.16 30.61
C ASN A 117 -1.99 25.69 29.20
N VAL A 118 -1.29 26.54 28.44
CA VAL A 118 -0.85 26.20 27.07
C VAL A 118 0.09 25.00 27.06
N LEU A 119 1.00 24.92 28.04
CA LEU A 119 1.92 23.79 28.19
C LEU A 119 1.17 22.51 28.56
N LEU A 120 0.22 22.58 29.50
CA LEU A 120 -0.63 21.45 29.89
C LEU A 120 -1.44 20.94 28.69
N ILE A 121 -2.07 21.85 27.94
CA ILE A 121 -2.87 21.49 26.77
C ILE A 121 -2.01 20.78 25.71
N THR A 122 -0.82 21.33 25.43
CA THR A 122 0.11 20.76 24.46
C THR A 122 0.63 19.40 24.90
N ALA A 123 1.00 19.26 26.18
CA ALA A 123 1.48 18.00 26.75
C ALA A 123 0.38 16.92 26.75
N ALA A 124 -0.81 17.25 27.24
CA ALA A 124 -1.95 16.33 27.30
C ALA A 124 -2.41 15.92 25.89
N GLY A 125 -2.56 16.89 24.97
CA GLY A 125 -2.90 16.61 23.58
C GLY A 125 -1.87 15.71 22.90
N THR A 126 -0.58 15.98 23.08
CA THR A 126 0.49 15.13 22.55
C THR A 126 0.41 13.71 23.12
N ALA A 127 0.22 13.58 24.44
CA ALA A 127 0.08 12.26 25.07
C ALA A 127 -1.13 11.49 24.54
N LEU A 128 -2.28 12.14 24.35
CA LEU A 128 -3.49 11.52 23.78
C LEU A 128 -3.28 11.06 22.33
N VAL A 129 -2.58 11.84 21.52
CA VAL A 129 -2.21 11.46 20.15
C VAL A 129 -1.28 10.24 20.16
N GLN A 130 -0.24 10.23 21.02
CA GLN A 130 0.69 9.11 21.13
C GLN A 130 -0.02 7.84 21.62
N TRP A 131 -0.93 7.95 22.60
CA TRP A 131 -1.75 6.83 23.04
C TRP A 131 -2.59 6.28 21.89
N THR A 132 -3.29 7.15 21.16
CA THR A 132 -4.09 6.73 19.99
C THR A 132 -3.21 6.03 18.94
N GLY A 133 -2.01 6.54 18.66
CA GLY A 133 -1.06 5.95 17.71
C GLY A 133 -0.46 4.61 18.18
N ALA A 134 -0.33 4.40 19.48
CA ALA A 134 0.21 3.17 20.07
C ALA A 134 -0.80 2.00 20.10
N LEU A 135 -2.04 2.23 19.65
CA LEU A 135 -3.06 1.19 19.63
C LEU A 135 -2.66 -0.01 18.75
N PRO A 136 -2.83 -1.25 19.24
CA PRO A 136 -2.45 -2.44 18.49
C PRO A 136 -3.30 -2.63 17.23
N GLN A 137 -4.47 -2.00 17.14
CA GLN A 137 -5.33 -2.04 15.95
C GLN A 137 -4.63 -1.50 14.69
N TRP A 138 -3.81 -0.44 14.80
CA TRP A 138 -3.10 0.08 13.63
C TRP A 138 -2.10 -0.92 13.09
N SER A 139 -1.39 -1.61 13.98
CA SER A 139 -0.52 -2.71 13.59
C SER A 139 -1.35 -3.86 13.01
N ALA A 140 -2.45 -4.25 13.66
CA ALA A 140 -3.32 -5.33 13.20
C ALA A 140 -3.88 -5.11 11.79
N GLU A 141 -4.30 -3.88 11.48
CA GLU A 141 -4.83 -3.53 10.18
C GLU A 141 -3.73 -3.24 9.16
N LYS A 142 -2.82 -2.30 9.44
CA LYS A 142 -1.95 -1.73 8.41
C LYS A 142 -0.71 -2.59 8.15
N LEU A 143 -0.20 -3.28 9.17
CA LEU A 143 0.98 -4.09 8.97
C LEU A 143 0.68 -5.40 8.26
N PRO A 144 1.67 -5.97 7.57
CA PRO A 144 1.41 -7.20 6.86
C PRO A 144 1.27 -8.42 7.77
N HIS A 145 0.34 -9.32 7.43
CA HIS A 145 0.12 -10.57 8.16
C HIS A 145 0.85 -11.75 7.50
N LEU A 146 0.75 -11.84 6.16
CA LEU A 146 1.21 -12.97 5.37
C LEU A 146 2.43 -12.59 4.52
N GLN A 147 3.57 -13.20 4.84
CA GLN A 147 4.86 -12.95 4.21
C GLN A 147 5.36 -14.21 3.51
N ARG A 148 6.48 -14.07 2.78
CA ARG A 148 7.19 -15.14 2.06
C ARG A 148 6.45 -15.69 0.85
N SER A 149 5.67 -14.84 0.18
CA SER A 149 5.07 -15.19 -1.11
C SER A 149 6.14 -15.25 -2.20
N SER A 150 6.14 -16.33 -2.98
CA SER A 150 6.93 -16.47 -4.21
C SER A 150 6.21 -15.94 -5.45
N GLN A 151 4.93 -15.58 -5.33
CA GLN A 151 4.09 -15.15 -6.45
C GLN A 151 4.59 -13.84 -7.07
N ILE A 152 4.20 -13.64 -8.33
CA ILE A 152 4.41 -12.38 -9.05
C ILE A 152 3.10 -11.61 -9.05
N TYR A 153 3.15 -10.37 -8.57
CA TYR A 153 1.99 -9.51 -8.50
C TYR A 153 2.19 -8.30 -9.41
N ALA A 154 1.15 -7.90 -10.13
CA ALA A 154 1.07 -6.60 -10.78
C ALA A 154 0.11 -5.69 -10.00
N MET A 155 0.46 -4.42 -9.89
CA MET A 155 -0.33 -3.39 -9.25
C MET A 155 -0.54 -2.24 -10.23
N THR A 156 -1.77 -1.78 -10.35
CA THR A 156 -2.16 -0.70 -11.27
C THR A 156 -3.39 0.03 -10.72
N SER A 157 -3.61 1.30 -11.11
CA SER A 157 -4.87 1.98 -10.82
C SER A 157 -6.03 1.53 -11.72
N GLY A 158 -5.72 0.79 -12.80
CA GLY A 158 -6.69 0.15 -13.71
C GLY A 158 -6.50 0.59 -15.16
N ASN A 159 -7.47 0.25 -16.02
CA ASN A 159 -7.47 0.69 -17.41
C ASN A 159 -7.42 2.23 -17.53
N GLY A 160 -6.58 2.74 -18.41
CA GLY A 160 -6.27 4.17 -18.57
C GLY A 160 -5.11 4.66 -17.71
N SER A 161 -4.59 3.84 -16.81
CA SER A 161 -3.35 4.15 -16.08
C SER A 161 -2.13 4.00 -17.00
N ARG A 162 -1.16 4.90 -16.80
CA ARG A 162 0.14 4.85 -17.52
C ARG A 162 1.16 4.00 -16.78
N ASP A 163 0.88 3.60 -15.55
CA ASP A 163 1.85 3.02 -14.63
C ASP A 163 1.39 1.67 -14.09
N VAL A 164 2.19 0.64 -14.36
CA VAL A 164 2.04 -0.69 -13.78
C VAL A 164 3.29 -1.04 -13.01
N MET A 165 3.10 -1.41 -11.75
CA MET A 165 4.16 -1.86 -10.87
C MET A 165 4.10 -3.37 -10.74
N VAL A 166 5.16 -4.06 -11.18
CA VAL A 166 5.27 -5.52 -11.06
C VAL A 166 6.23 -5.85 -9.93
N VAL A 167 5.83 -6.74 -9.03
CA VAL A 167 6.60 -7.20 -7.87
C VAL A 167 6.84 -8.71 -7.97
N ILE A 168 8.11 -9.10 -8.07
CA ILE A 168 8.54 -10.49 -8.16
C ILE A 168 8.88 -11.03 -6.77
N GLY A 169 8.19 -12.11 -6.37
CA GLY A 169 8.11 -12.59 -5.00
C GLY A 169 9.37 -13.20 -4.40
N HIS A 170 10.01 -14.13 -5.11
CA HIS A 170 11.19 -14.90 -4.66
C HIS A 170 11.11 -15.49 -3.24
N GLY A 171 9.91 -15.79 -2.75
CA GLY A 171 9.69 -16.31 -1.39
C GLY A 171 10.01 -15.30 -0.29
N ARG A 172 10.19 -14.02 -0.65
CA ARG A 172 10.55 -12.92 0.24
C ARG A 172 9.49 -11.82 0.26
N CYS A 173 8.62 -11.78 -0.75
CA CYS A 173 7.57 -10.79 -0.86
C CYS A 173 6.45 -11.02 0.14
N LEU A 174 5.72 -9.95 0.36
CA LEU A 174 4.44 -10.01 1.01
C LEU A 174 3.37 -10.63 0.09
N ASP A 175 2.41 -11.32 0.69
CA ASP A 175 1.19 -11.69 -0.01
C ASP A 175 0.31 -10.45 -0.24
N LEU A 176 0.56 -9.75 -1.36
CA LEU A 176 -0.14 -8.51 -1.73
C LEU A 176 -1.62 -8.78 -2.01
N GLU A 177 -1.94 -9.98 -2.46
CA GLU A 177 -3.28 -10.47 -2.71
C GLU A 177 -4.12 -10.55 -1.44
N ALA A 178 -3.55 -11.07 -0.35
CA ALA A 178 -4.18 -11.12 0.96
C ALA A 178 -4.24 -9.72 1.60
N LEU A 179 -3.21 -8.89 1.37
CA LEU A 179 -3.19 -7.51 1.84
C LEU A 179 -4.26 -6.66 1.13
N ALA A 180 -4.59 -6.93 -0.14
CA ALA A 180 -5.66 -6.25 -0.86
C ALA A 180 -7.04 -6.50 -0.22
N THR A 181 -7.26 -7.67 0.37
CA THR A 181 -8.52 -8.10 0.99
C THR A 181 -8.47 -8.06 2.50
N MET A 182 -7.96 -6.97 3.09
CA MET A 182 -7.82 -6.89 4.55
C MET A 182 -9.14 -7.24 5.24
N SER A 183 -9.07 -8.22 6.13
CA SER A 183 -10.22 -8.69 6.89
C SER A 183 -10.58 -7.68 7.99
N SER A 184 -11.86 -7.60 8.32
CA SER A 184 -12.36 -6.71 9.39
C SER A 184 -11.58 -6.91 10.71
N PRO A 185 -11.31 -5.85 11.49
CA PRO A 185 -10.74 -5.96 12.84
C PRO A 185 -11.60 -6.79 13.80
N ARG A 186 -12.88 -7.00 13.49
CA ARG A 186 -13.76 -7.91 14.23
C ARG A 186 -13.43 -9.38 14.00
N SER A 187 -12.78 -9.70 12.88
CA SER A 187 -12.28 -11.04 12.61
C SER A 187 -11.00 -11.32 13.39
N GLY A 188 -10.72 -12.58 13.69
CA GLY A 188 -9.50 -12.97 14.42
C GLY A 188 -8.21 -12.78 13.61
N ARG A 189 -8.27 -12.91 12.28
CA ARG A 189 -7.09 -13.00 11.41
C ARG A 189 -6.07 -11.86 11.57
N PRO A 190 -6.47 -10.56 11.60
CA PRO A 190 -5.53 -9.46 11.77
C PRO A 190 -4.71 -9.52 13.06
N TRP A 191 -5.27 -10.15 14.10
CA TRP A 191 -4.69 -10.22 15.43
C TRP A 191 -3.74 -11.40 15.62
N GLU A 192 -3.77 -12.39 14.73
CA GLU A 192 -2.94 -13.59 14.82
C GLU A 192 -1.43 -13.30 14.75
N LYS A 193 -1.04 -12.17 14.14
CA LYS A 193 0.37 -11.72 14.09
C LYS A 193 0.85 -11.02 15.36
N VAL A 194 -0.06 -10.62 16.26
CA VAL A 194 0.31 -9.93 17.50
C VAL A 194 0.43 -10.99 18.59
N GLU A 195 1.65 -11.33 18.98
CA GLU A 195 1.94 -12.50 19.82
C GLU A 195 1.20 -12.48 21.16
N TRP A 196 1.19 -11.34 21.85
CA TRP A 196 0.52 -11.21 23.15
C TRP A 196 -1.02 -11.21 23.04
N LEU A 197 -1.59 -10.93 21.86
CA LEU A 197 -3.02 -11.00 21.56
C LEU A 197 -3.46 -12.29 20.90
N SER A 198 -2.55 -13.24 20.70
CA SER A 198 -2.82 -14.52 20.06
C SER A 198 -2.28 -15.69 20.89
N ARG A 199 -2.75 -16.89 20.61
CA ARG A 199 -2.28 -18.15 21.20
C ARG A 199 -1.86 -19.09 20.07
N PRO A 200 -0.87 -19.97 20.29
CA PRO A 200 -0.63 -21.08 19.35
C PRO A 200 -1.93 -21.85 19.12
N GLY A 201 -2.28 -22.12 17.87
CA GLY A 201 -3.49 -22.86 17.52
C GLY A 201 -3.37 -24.30 18.03
N GLN A 202 -4.25 -24.69 18.95
CA GLN A 202 -4.33 -26.05 19.45
C GLN A 202 -5.21 -26.85 18.49
N SER A 203 -4.59 -27.67 17.65
CA SER A 203 -5.31 -28.56 16.75
C SER A 203 -5.83 -29.76 17.54
N ASP A 204 -7.08 -29.73 17.99
CA ASP A 204 -7.79 -30.93 18.50
C ASP A 204 -8.16 -31.92 17.37
N ARG A 205 -7.74 -31.66 16.13
CA ARG A 205 -7.96 -32.53 14.98
C ARG A 205 -6.78 -33.48 14.79
N VAL A 206 -7.09 -34.77 14.60
CA VAL A 206 -6.15 -35.89 14.40
C VAL A 206 -5.25 -35.68 13.17
N GLU A 207 -5.69 -34.89 12.20
CA GLU A 207 -4.84 -34.51 11.06
C GLU A 207 -4.15 -33.15 11.30
N PRO A 208 -2.81 -33.09 11.21
CA PRO A 208 -2.13 -31.81 11.17
C PRO A 208 -2.66 -31.03 9.98
N ARG A 209 -3.16 -29.81 10.21
CA ARG A 209 -3.35 -28.86 9.10
C ARG A 209 -1.98 -28.67 8.46
N PHE A 210 -1.75 -29.27 7.30
CA PHE A 210 -0.72 -28.79 6.38
C PHE A 210 -0.95 -27.28 6.27
N SER A 211 0.07 -26.49 6.63
CA SER A 211 0.00 -25.04 6.51
C SER A 211 -0.39 -24.74 5.07
N ARG A 212 -1.67 -24.41 4.84
CA ARG A 212 -2.11 -23.89 3.57
C ARG A 212 -1.23 -22.68 3.35
N ARG A 213 -0.54 -22.60 2.21
CA ARG A 213 0.38 -21.52 1.82
C ARG A 213 0.08 -20.24 2.61
N ASN A 214 1.00 -19.85 3.49
CA ASN A 214 0.90 -18.62 4.28
C ASN A 214 -0.21 -18.59 5.36
N SER A 215 -0.69 -19.68 5.96
CA SER A 215 -1.61 -19.59 7.11
C SER A 215 -0.85 -19.42 8.42
N SER A 216 -1.27 -18.48 9.27
CA SER A 216 -0.70 -18.35 10.60
C SER A 216 -1.02 -19.60 11.45
N THR A 217 -0.07 -20.03 12.29
CA THR A 217 -0.25 -21.14 13.24
C THR A 217 -0.89 -20.69 14.55
N ARG A 218 -1.41 -19.46 14.60
CA ARG A 218 -1.89 -18.82 15.81
C ARG A 218 -3.34 -18.41 15.65
N GLU A 219 -4.06 -18.36 16.77
CA GLU A 219 -5.43 -17.91 16.83
C GLU A 219 -5.53 -16.68 17.75
N ALA A 220 -6.38 -15.72 17.38
CA ALA A 220 -6.60 -14.53 18.19
C ALA A 220 -7.25 -14.89 19.54
N LYS A 221 -6.73 -14.32 20.64
CA LYS A 221 -7.40 -14.39 21.95
C LYS A 221 -8.75 -13.70 21.83
N ARG A 222 -9.80 -14.35 22.33
CA ARG A 222 -11.16 -13.80 22.36
C ARG A 222 -11.58 -13.48 23.79
N GLY A 223 -12.38 -12.44 23.93
CA GLY A 223 -12.96 -12.07 25.21
C GLY A 223 -14.11 -13.00 25.61
N ASN A 224 -14.19 -13.30 26.91
CA ASN A 224 -15.25 -14.14 27.49
C ASN A 224 -16.32 -13.32 28.23
N LEU A 225 -16.14 -11.99 28.35
CA LEU A 225 -17.03 -11.10 29.11
C LEU A 225 -18.17 -10.57 28.24
N TRP A 226 -19.40 -10.60 28.77
CA TRP A 226 -20.54 -9.90 28.20
C TRP A 226 -20.37 -8.37 28.39
N PRO A 227 -20.68 -7.50 27.40
CA PRO A 227 -21.32 -7.77 26.09
C PRO A 227 -20.34 -8.07 24.94
N LEU A 228 -19.03 -8.10 25.19
CA LEU A 228 -17.97 -8.22 24.17
C LEU A 228 -17.55 -9.68 23.90
N GLN A 229 -18.45 -10.60 24.18
CA GLN A 229 -18.16 -12.03 24.12
C GLN A 229 -17.87 -12.47 22.67
N GLY A 230 -16.79 -13.23 22.49
CA GLY A 230 -16.40 -13.77 21.18
C GLY A 230 -15.67 -12.80 20.27
N LEU A 231 -15.53 -11.52 20.64
CA LEU A 231 -14.70 -10.54 19.93
C LEU A 231 -13.22 -10.75 20.23
N PRO A 232 -12.32 -10.45 19.27
CA PRO A 232 -10.88 -10.45 19.52
C PRO A 232 -10.52 -9.47 20.64
N LEU A 233 -9.65 -9.89 21.56
CA LEU A 233 -9.23 -9.09 22.71
C LEU A 233 -8.61 -7.74 22.29
N GLY A 234 -7.83 -7.72 21.21
CA GLY A 234 -7.24 -6.49 20.68
C GLY A 234 -8.28 -5.48 20.19
N PHE A 235 -9.38 -5.96 19.61
CA PHE A 235 -10.47 -5.11 19.17
C PHE A 235 -11.19 -4.50 20.38
N VAL A 236 -11.44 -5.30 21.42
CA VAL A 236 -12.03 -4.84 22.69
C VAL A 236 -11.17 -3.77 23.36
N ILE A 237 -9.86 -4.00 23.48
CA ILE A 237 -8.92 -3.03 24.03
C ILE A 237 -9.01 -1.71 23.26
N THR A 238 -9.10 -1.78 21.94
CA THR A 238 -9.17 -0.57 21.12
C THR A 238 -10.49 0.17 21.29
N GLN A 239 -11.62 -0.53 21.40
CA GLN A 239 -12.92 0.10 21.68
C GLN A 239 -12.93 0.82 23.03
N VAL A 240 -12.47 0.15 24.09
CA VAL A 240 -12.41 0.75 25.44
C VAL A 240 -11.47 1.95 25.44
N THR A 241 -10.29 1.82 24.85
CA THR A 241 -9.33 2.91 24.75
C THR A 241 -9.91 4.10 23.98
N PHE A 242 -10.61 3.86 22.87
CA PHE A 242 -11.23 4.92 22.09
C PHE A 242 -12.27 5.71 22.90
N VAL A 243 -13.10 5.02 23.70
CA VAL A 243 -14.07 5.68 24.58
C VAL A 243 -13.36 6.55 25.62
N ILE A 244 -12.31 6.03 26.27
CA ILE A 244 -11.52 6.77 27.25
C ILE A 244 -10.88 8.00 26.60
N THR A 245 -10.20 7.81 25.48
CA THR A 245 -9.53 8.90 24.75
C THR A 245 -10.53 9.95 24.28
N CYS A 246 -11.73 9.56 23.85
CA CYS A 246 -12.80 10.50 23.47
C CYS A 246 -13.22 11.39 24.65
N ILE A 247 -13.42 10.81 25.84
CA ILE A 247 -13.74 11.56 27.06
C ILE A 247 -12.59 12.51 27.41
N LEU A 248 -11.34 12.06 27.35
CA LEU A 248 -10.18 12.89 27.66
C LEU A 248 -10.00 14.04 26.68
N TRP A 249 -10.24 13.82 25.37
CA TRP A 249 -10.27 14.89 24.38
C TRP A 249 -11.36 15.91 24.67
N LEU A 250 -12.55 15.47 25.07
CA LEU A 250 -13.65 16.36 25.45
C LEU A 250 -13.28 17.21 26.67
N LEU A 251 -12.70 16.61 27.72
CA LEU A 251 -12.21 17.35 28.89
C LEU A 251 -11.12 18.36 28.50
N LEU A 252 -10.22 17.99 27.58
CA LEU A 252 -9.18 18.88 27.08
C LEU A 252 -9.78 20.07 26.32
N LEU A 253 -10.79 19.85 25.48
CA LEU A 253 -11.49 20.91 24.74
C LEU A 253 -12.27 21.84 25.67
N ILE A 254 -12.91 21.32 26.72
CA ILE A 254 -13.57 22.13 27.74
C ILE A 254 -12.54 23.02 28.45
N ASN A 255 -11.37 22.47 28.78
CA ASN A 255 -10.28 23.23 29.41
C ASN A 255 -9.78 24.37 28.49
N ILE A 256 -9.63 24.10 27.19
CA ILE A 256 -9.30 25.14 26.20
C ILE A 256 -10.38 26.24 26.18
N SER A 257 -11.66 25.86 26.16
CA SER A 257 -12.78 26.81 26.13
C SER A 257 -12.90 27.66 27.40
N ALA A 258 -12.43 27.15 28.55
CA ALA A 258 -12.42 27.88 29.80
C ALA A 258 -11.28 28.92 29.88
N SER A 259 -10.28 28.82 29.00
CA SER A 259 -9.13 29.73 28.97
C SER A 259 -9.52 31.06 28.32
N THR A 260 -9.69 32.12 29.11
CA THR A 260 -10.19 33.42 28.62
C THR A 260 -9.09 34.45 28.30
N SER A 261 -7.80 34.12 28.50
CA SER A 261 -6.74 35.11 28.39
C SER A 261 -6.18 35.25 26.96
N VAL A 262 -6.23 36.49 26.43
CA VAL A 262 -5.73 36.87 25.09
C VAL A 262 -4.27 36.46 24.82
N PRO A 263 -3.29 36.62 25.75
CA PRO A 263 -1.89 36.24 25.47
C PRO A 263 -1.70 34.73 25.26
N GLU A 264 -2.58 33.88 25.79
CA GLU A 264 -2.50 32.42 25.62
C GLU A 264 -3.08 31.95 24.27
N THR A 265 -4.06 32.66 23.74
CA THR A 265 -4.79 32.27 22.53
C THR A 265 -3.90 32.24 21.28
N TRP A 266 -2.98 33.20 21.12
CA TRP A 266 -2.08 33.22 19.96
C TRP A 266 -1.08 32.06 19.99
N CYS A 267 -0.54 31.73 21.16
CA CYS A 267 0.36 30.59 21.32
C CYS A 267 -0.37 29.26 21.05
N LEU A 268 -1.60 29.11 21.56
CA LEU A 268 -2.43 27.94 21.27
C LEU A 268 -2.74 27.80 19.77
N LEU A 269 -3.09 28.91 19.10
CA LEU A 269 -3.33 28.92 17.67
C LEU A 269 -2.07 28.56 16.87
N GLY A 270 -0.89 29.08 17.27
CA GLY A 270 0.38 28.76 16.65
C GLY A 270 0.76 27.29 16.79
N VAL A 271 0.66 26.73 18.01
CA VAL A 271 0.94 25.31 18.28
C VAL A 271 -0.02 24.40 17.50
N GLY A 272 -1.32 24.74 17.51
CA GLY A 272 -2.35 24.00 16.79
C GLY A 272 -2.15 24.04 15.27
N ALA A 273 -1.88 25.22 14.71
CA ALA A 273 -1.61 25.39 13.29
C ALA A 273 -0.37 24.61 12.84
N LEU A 274 0.72 24.67 13.61
CA LEU A 274 1.94 23.91 13.33
C LEU A 274 1.68 22.39 13.35
N GLY A 275 0.86 21.90 14.29
CA GLY A 275 0.49 20.48 14.36
C GLY A 275 -0.40 20.04 13.21
N MET A 276 -1.38 20.85 12.83
CA MET A 276 -2.22 20.57 11.66
C MET A 276 -1.39 20.56 10.37
N PHE A 277 -0.46 21.49 10.23
CA PHE A 277 0.47 21.52 9.09
C PHE A 277 1.35 20.26 9.04
N GLN A 278 1.89 19.81 10.18
CA GLN A 278 2.66 18.56 10.26
C GLN A 278 1.86 17.35 9.77
N ASN A 279 0.60 17.23 10.18
CA ASN A 279 -0.28 16.13 9.76
C ASN A 279 -0.54 16.17 8.24
N ALA A 280 -0.82 17.35 7.69
CA ALA A 280 -1.02 17.53 6.25
C ALA A 280 0.24 17.20 5.46
N TRP A 281 1.40 17.69 5.92
CA TRP A 281 2.69 17.39 5.31
C TRP A 281 3.00 15.89 5.36
N LEU A 282 2.75 15.21 6.48
CA LEU A 282 2.94 13.76 6.63
C LEU A 282 2.03 12.95 5.69
N ALA A 283 0.80 13.42 5.47
CA ALA A 283 -0.11 12.80 4.51
C ALA A 283 0.34 12.98 3.05
N ALA A 284 0.97 14.11 2.74
CA ALA A 284 1.53 14.42 1.43
C ALA A 284 2.89 13.75 1.19
N ALA A 285 3.69 13.53 2.24
CA ALA A 285 5.04 13.01 2.14
C ALA A 285 5.09 11.66 1.42
N GLU A 286 5.97 11.58 0.42
CA GLU A 286 6.33 10.36 -0.28
C GLU A 286 7.19 9.48 0.63
N MET A 287 6.94 8.17 0.60
CA MET A 287 7.66 7.18 1.38
C MET A 287 8.22 6.07 0.50
N GLU A 288 9.42 5.64 0.83
CA GLU A 288 10.06 4.48 0.22
C GLU A 288 9.34 3.18 0.58
N PRO A 289 9.40 2.15 -0.28
CA PRO A 289 8.69 0.89 -0.08
C PRO A 289 9.19 0.14 1.17
N GLY A 290 10.49 0.25 1.51
CA GLY A 290 11.06 -0.32 2.73
C GLY A 290 10.47 0.24 4.02
N LEU A 291 10.01 1.50 4.03
CA LEU A 291 9.35 2.10 5.21
C LEU A 291 7.97 1.49 5.49
N ARG A 292 7.35 0.87 4.47
CA ARG A 292 6.06 0.18 4.57
C ARG A 292 6.18 -1.32 4.85
N ASN A 293 7.35 -1.81 5.26
CA ASN A 293 7.63 -3.24 5.44
C ASN A 293 7.52 -4.08 4.16
N ILE A 294 7.68 -3.45 2.99
CA ILE A 294 7.71 -4.10 1.68
C ILE A 294 9.00 -3.65 0.98
N PRO A 295 10.18 -4.14 1.39
CA PRO A 295 11.43 -3.65 0.82
C PRO A 295 11.59 -4.19 -0.61
N LEU A 296 11.65 -3.28 -1.58
CA LEU A 296 11.68 -3.57 -3.01
C LEU A 296 12.94 -3.01 -3.65
N LYS A 297 13.59 -3.82 -4.47
CA LYS A 297 14.70 -3.39 -5.33
C LYS A 297 14.19 -3.28 -6.77
N ARG A 298 14.39 -2.12 -7.38
CA ARG A 298 14.08 -1.91 -8.80
C ARG A 298 15.00 -2.77 -9.66
N VAL A 299 14.43 -3.53 -10.59
CA VAL A 299 15.15 -4.37 -11.55
C VAL A 299 15.28 -3.60 -12.85
N GLU A 300 14.14 -3.23 -13.45
CA GLU A 300 14.10 -2.54 -14.72
C GLU A 300 12.77 -1.79 -14.92
N VAL A 301 12.69 -1.02 -16.01
CA VAL A 301 11.46 -0.40 -16.49
C VAL A 301 11.30 -0.74 -17.97
N ILE A 302 10.13 -1.26 -18.32
CA ILE A 302 9.69 -1.51 -19.69
C ILE A 302 8.77 -0.37 -20.08
N LYS A 303 9.12 0.38 -21.11
CA LYS A 303 8.31 1.47 -21.64
C LYS A 303 8.16 1.30 -23.14
N GLY A 304 7.10 1.87 -23.69
CA GLY A 304 6.82 1.79 -25.11
C GLY A 304 5.75 2.79 -25.51
N ARG A 305 5.60 3.00 -26.82
CA ARG A 305 4.72 4.02 -27.40
C ARG A 305 3.28 3.56 -27.59
N LYS A 306 3.00 2.27 -27.37
CA LYS A 306 1.65 1.69 -27.31
C LYS A 306 1.57 0.70 -26.16
N THR A 307 0.43 0.66 -25.48
CA THR A 307 0.16 -0.24 -24.35
C THR A 307 0.34 -1.72 -24.72
N MET A 308 -0.11 -2.13 -25.92
CA MET A 308 0.02 -3.52 -26.37
C MET A 308 1.49 -3.94 -26.51
N ASP A 309 2.31 -3.10 -27.16
CA ASP A 309 3.76 -3.33 -27.31
C ASP A 309 4.43 -3.58 -25.95
N VAL A 310 4.10 -2.75 -24.95
CA VAL A 310 4.69 -2.82 -23.60
C VAL A 310 4.30 -4.11 -22.88
N ILE A 311 3.03 -4.53 -22.97
CA ILE A 311 2.56 -5.77 -22.36
C ILE A 311 3.18 -6.99 -23.07
N MET A 312 3.31 -6.94 -24.40
CA MET A 312 3.97 -8.01 -25.17
C MET A 312 5.46 -8.10 -24.85
N ASP A 313 6.18 -6.98 -24.76
CA ASP A 313 7.59 -6.94 -24.36
C ASP A 313 7.79 -7.49 -22.94
N PHE A 314 6.87 -7.17 -22.03
CA PHE A 314 6.85 -7.74 -20.69
C PHE A 314 6.56 -9.25 -20.71
N HIS A 315 5.62 -9.71 -21.53
CA HIS A 315 5.33 -11.14 -21.68
C HIS A 315 6.50 -11.91 -22.30
N TYR A 316 7.17 -11.36 -23.31
CA TYR A 316 8.37 -11.93 -23.90
C TYR A 316 9.49 -12.06 -22.86
N THR A 317 9.68 -11.03 -22.03
CA THR A 317 10.75 -10.98 -21.03
C THR A 317 10.46 -11.89 -19.83
N TYR A 318 9.23 -11.92 -19.29
CA TYR A 318 8.91 -12.59 -18.01
C TYR A 318 7.94 -13.78 -18.12
N GLY A 319 7.32 -13.99 -19.28
CA GLY A 319 6.34 -15.06 -19.51
C GLY A 319 4.97 -14.86 -18.86
N CYS A 320 4.70 -13.73 -18.19
CA CYS A 320 3.53 -13.56 -17.32
C CYS A 320 2.64 -12.34 -17.63
N GLY A 321 2.72 -11.77 -18.84
CA GLY A 321 1.89 -10.64 -19.27
C GLY A 321 0.43 -10.91 -19.63
N LYS A 322 -0.01 -12.18 -19.80
CA LYS A 322 -1.40 -12.51 -20.22
C LYS A 322 -2.47 -11.90 -19.31
N PRO A 323 -2.36 -11.98 -17.97
CA PRO A 323 -3.38 -11.36 -17.09
C PRO A 323 -3.49 -9.84 -17.24
N LEU A 324 -2.40 -9.15 -17.61
CA LEU A 324 -2.46 -7.70 -17.83
C LEU A 324 -3.27 -7.36 -19.09
N LEU A 325 -3.24 -8.23 -20.10
CA LEU A 325 -4.01 -8.05 -21.33
C LEU A 325 -5.51 -7.93 -21.04
N GLU A 326 -6.04 -8.78 -20.16
CA GLU A 326 -7.47 -8.79 -19.81
C GLU A 326 -7.92 -7.50 -19.11
N GLU A 327 -7.06 -6.87 -18.32
CA GLU A 327 -7.38 -5.61 -17.61
C GLU A 327 -7.31 -4.39 -18.55
N PHE A 328 -6.29 -4.30 -19.40
CA PHE A 328 -6.09 -3.13 -20.27
C PHE A 328 -6.89 -3.22 -21.58
N PHE A 329 -7.16 -4.43 -22.07
CA PHE A 329 -7.88 -4.69 -23.32
C PHE A 329 -9.08 -5.62 -23.08
N PRO A 330 -10.14 -5.15 -22.39
CA PRO A 330 -11.36 -5.95 -22.17
C PRO A 330 -12.18 -6.19 -23.46
N GLY A 331 -11.81 -5.54 -24.56
CA GLY A 331 -12.48 -5.64 -25.85
C GLY A 331 -11.96 -6.78 -26.73
N LYS A 332 -12.39 -6.77 -28.00
CA LYS A 332 -11.87 -7.71 -29.00
C LYS A 332 -10.49 -7.26 -29.47
N LEU A 333 -9.54 -8.19 -29.46
CA LEU A 333 -8.21 -8.02 -30.03
C LEU A 333 -8.27 -8.15 -31.56
N ARG A 334 -7.29 -7.55 -32.24
CA ARG A 334 -7.11 -7.70 -33.69
C ARG A 334 -6.61 -9.11 -34.02
N ALA A 335 -6.82 -9.55 -35.26
CA ALA A 335 -6.41 -10.90 -35.70
C ALA A 335 -4.90 -11.13 -35.52
N ASP A 336 -4.08 -10.14 -35.84
CA ASP A 336 -2.62 -10.18 -35.67
C ASP A 336 -2.20 -10.18 -34.19
N GLU A 337 -2.92 -9.46 -33.34
CA GLU A 337 -2.67 -9.46 -31.90
C GLU A 337 -2.98 -10.85 -31.32
N ILE A 338 -4.09 -11.46 -31.73
CA ILE A 338 -4.48 -12.82 -31.33
C ILE A 338 -3.43 -13.84 -31.79
N ALA A 339 -2.98 -13.74 -33.05
CA ALA A 339 -1.92 -14.60 -33.59
C ALA A 339 -0.63 -14.48 -32.75
N SER A 340 -0.21 -13.26 -32.43
CA SER A 340 0.97 -12.97 -31.61
C SER A 340 0.88 -13.57 -30.22
N TRP A 341 -0.26 -13.43 -29.54
CA TRP A 341 -0.49 -14.03 -28.22
C TRP A 341 -0.58 -15.57 -28.25
N ASN A 342 -0.87 -16.16 -29.40
CA ASN A 342 -0.86 -17.60 -29.64
C ASN A 342 0.51 -18.13 -30.08
N GLY A 343 1.49 -17.26 -30.33
CA GLY A 343 2.87 -17.59 -30.67
C GLY A 343 3.30 -17.23 -32.09
N ASP A 344 2.39 -16.80 -32.96
CA ASP A 344 2.70 -16.33 -34.31
C ASP A 344 2.91 -14.81 -34.29
N VAL A 345 4.16 -14.40 -34.08
CA VAL A 345 4.54 -12.99 -33.87
C VAL A 345 4.88 -12.24 -35.17
N GLU A 346 5.03 -12.94 -36.30
CA GLU A 346 5.60 -12.36 -37.54
C GLU A 346 4.80 -11.15 -38.03
N GLN A 347 3.50 -11.34 -38.26
CA GLN A 347 2.63 -10.27 -38.77
C GLN A 347 2.55 -9.06 -37.83
N TYR A 348 2.64 -9.30 -36.52
CA TYR A 348 2.60 -8.23 -35.54
C TYR A 348 3.91 -7.44 -35.52
N GLU A 349 5.06 -8.13 -35.56
CA GLU A 349 6.38 -7.52 -35.56
C GLU A 349 6.66 -6.76 -36.87
N GLU A 350 6.21 -7.26 -38.03
CA GLU A 350 6.28 -6.53 -39.30
C GLU A 350 5.53 -5.19 -39.20
N ARG A 351 4.28 -5.21 -38.73
CA ARG A 351 3.51 -3.99 -38.49
C ARG A 351 4.20 -3.05 -37.49
N ARG A 352 4.83 -3.63 -36.46
CA ARG A 352 5.56 -2.87 -35.43
C ARG A 352 6.77 -2.14 -36.01
N LYS A 353 7.41 -2.67 -37.05
CA LYS A 353 8.53 -2.03 -37.78
C LYS A 353 8.07 -0.96 -38.75
N GLU A 354 6.95 -1.20 -39.43
CA GLU A 354 6.40 -0.27 -40.42
C GLU A 354 5.81 0.99 -39.77
N ASP A 355 5.24 0.87 -38.57
CA ASP A 355 4.59 1.96 -37.86
C ASP A 355 5.59 2.75 -36.97
N PRO A 356 5.93 4.00 -37.31
CA PRO A 356 6.86 4.82 -36.52
C PRO A 356 6.30 5.22 -35.15
N GLU A 357 4.97 5.10 -34.94
CA GLU A 357 4.37 5.34 -33.62
C GLU A 357 4.54 4.17 -32.66
N ARG A 358 5.08 3.03 -33.11
CA ARG A 358 5.33 1.86 -32.27
C ARG A 358 6.76 1.80 -31.76
N SER A 359 6.92 1.10 -30.65
CA SER A 359 8.22 0.88 -30.02
C SER A 359 8.95 -0.25 -30.76
N LEU A 360 10.29 -0.26 -30.82
CA LEU A 360 11.02 -1.46 -31.27
C LEU A 360 10.80 -2.61 -30.29
N SER A 361 10.77 -3.85 -30.80
CA SER A 361 10.53 -5.02 -29.97
C SER A 361 11.75 -5.42 -29.17
N ARG A 362 11.51 -5.87 -27.93
CA ARG A 362 12.56 -6.49 -27.13
C ARG A 362 13.03 -7.82 -27.72
N SER A 363 12.20 -8.47 -28.53
CA SER A 363 12.54 -9.73 -29.20
C SER A 363 13.76 -9.59 -30.12
N GLU A 364 13.87 -8.44 -30.79
CA GLU A 364 14.96 -8.11 -31.70
C GLU A 364 16.22 -7.64 -30.97
N GLN A 365 16.06 -7.22 -29.72
CA GLN A 365 17.13 -6.77 -28.83
C GLN A 365 17.42 -7.84 -27.77
N ALA A 366 17.35 -9.12 -28.14
CA ALA A 366 17.53 -10.24 -27.21
C ALA A 366 18.88 -10.21 -26.48
N GLU A 367 19.94 -9.72 -27.13
CA GLU A 367 21.26 -9.53 -26.50
C GLU A 367 21.23 -8.51 -25.36
N ARG A 368 20.38 -7.48 -25.49
CA ARG A 368 20.22 -6.41 -24.49
C ARG A 368 19.21 -6.78 -23.41
N PHE A 369 18.18 -7.53 -23.76
CA PHE A 369 17.06 -7.89 -22.88
C PHE A 369 16.90 -9.41 -22.84
N PRO A 370 17.63 -10.11 -21.94
CA PRO A 370 17.53 -11.56 -21.85
C PRO A 370 16.12 -11.98 -21.38
N LYS A 371 15.67 -13.14 -21.87
CA LYS A 371 14.44 -13.77 -21.39
C LYS A 371 14.64 -14.31 -19.98
N PHE A 372 13.71 -13.99 -19.09
CA PHE A 372 13.59 -14.54 -17.75
C PHE A 372 12.38 -15.47 -17.71
N MET A 373 12.62 -16.78 -17.83
CA MET A 373 11.53 -17.75 -17.72
C MET A 373 11.22 -18.03 -16.25
N TYR A 374 9.98 -17.80 -15.83
CA TYR A 374 9.51 -18.17 -14.49
C TYR A 374 9.07 -19.65 -14.45
N LEU A 375 9.93 -20.55 -13.99
CA LEU A 375 9.65 -22.00 -13.80
C LEU A 375 8.93 -22.31 -12.46
N GLY A 376 7.76 -21.73 -12.21
CA GLY A 376 6.93 -22.17 -11.07
C GLY A 376 7.54 -22.04 -9.66
N GLN A 377 6.87 -22.61 -8.66
CA GLN A 377 6.90 -22.14 -7.27
C GLN A 377 8.13 -22.47 -6.42
N ASP A 378 8.97 -23.43 -6.82
CA ASP A 378 10.03 -23.95 -5.97
C ASP A 378 11.35 -23.95 -6.73
N ASN A 379 12.19 -22.95 -6.44
CA ASN A 379 13.53 -22.70 -7.01
C ASN A 379 13.57 -22.24 -8.48
N LEU A 380 13.94 -20.98 -8.67
CA LEU A 380 14.60 -20.53 -9.89
C LEU A 380 15.87 -19.77 -9.57
N GLY A 381 16.99 -20.39 -9.93
CA GLY A 381 18.09 -19.61 -10.48
C GLY A 381 17.61 -18.90 -11.74
N VAL A 382 18.11 -17.69 -11.95
CA VAL A 382 18.01 -16.99 -13.22
C VAL A 382 18.63 -17.89 -14.28
N VAL A 383 17.81 -18.57 -15.09
CA VAL A 383 18.29 -19.20 -16.31
C VAL A 383 18.30 -18.10 -17.35
N SER A 384 19.45 -17.44 -17.52
CA SER A 384 19.74 -16.74 -18.76
C SER A 384 19.72 -17.81 -19.86
N ILE A 385 18.67 -17.84 -20.68
CA ILE A 385 18.68 -18.66 -21.88
C ILE A 385 19.65 -17.98 -22.84
N LEU A 386 20.93 -18.33 -22.73
CA LEU A 386 21.88 -18.13 -23.82
C LEU A 386 21.49 -19.10 -24.93
N SER A 387 21.19 -18.52 -26.09
CA SER A 387 21.09 -19.10 -27.43
C SER A 387 21.26 -20.63 -27.55
N SER A 388 20.25 -21.26 -28.14
CA SER A 388 20.46 -22.34 -29.11
C SER A 388 19.55 -22.09 -30.30
#